data_AF-Q6L3T7-F1
#
_entry.id   AF-Q6L3T7-F1
#
_cell.length_a   1.000
_cell.length_b   1.000
_cell.length_c   1.000
_cell.angle_alpha   90.00
_cell.angle_beta   90.00
_cell.angle_gamma   90.00
#
_symmetry.space_group_name_H-M   'P 1'
#
loop_
_entity.id
_entity.type
_entity.pdbx_description
1 polymer ?
#
loop_
_entity_poly.entity_id
_entity_poly.type
_entity_poly.pdbx_seq_one_letter_code
_entity_poly.pdbx_strand_id
1 'polypeptide(L)'
;MNRDLEIVYVGQICLSWEILYWQYGKAKDLLEHDPHEYHTYNQVAGEYQQFQVLLQRFVEDEPFQGPRVQNYVRKRCILRSFLQVPSIRNDRFKGKKGGREEEKDVISIVKLGEVIKETMQVFWEFLRADKREANLALKGVQGTQMDNAEIELFMNVKLDFQKKERKLKDVQRSGNCIVKKFQKQQERRLSHSLFASLVELKLVSRVLSLPRLRRDHLVWCQRKLSNINVAGRKVSMEQSFSLFPC
;
A
#
# COMPACT_ATOMS: atom_id res chain seq x y z
N MET A 1 -20.25 10.15 12.60
CA MET A 1 -18.92 10.22 13.25
C MET A 1 -18.08 8.97 12.98
N ASN A 2 -18.31 7.81 13.62
CA ASN A 2 -17.43 6.64 13.41
C ASN A 2 -17.40 6.13 11.94
N ARG A 3 -18.52 6.21 11.21
CA ARG A 3 -18.59 5.84 9.78
C ARG A 3 -17.82 6.79 8.84
N ASP A 4 -17.68 8.06 9.21
CA ASP A 4 -17.00 9.07 8.39
C ASP A 4 -15.48 8.99 8.61
N LEU A 5 -15.05 8.75 9.86
CA LEU A 5 -13.65 8.52 10.21
C LEU A 5 -13.07 7.28 9.51
N GLU A 6 -13.92 6.28 9.31
CA GLU A 6 -13.59 5.07 8.58
C GLU A 6 -13.22 5.33 7.12
N ILE A 7 -13.99 6.20 6.43
CA ILE A 7 -13.68 6.62 5.04
C ILE A 7 -12.36 7.38 5.01
N VAL A 8 -12.13 8.28 5.97
CA VAL A 8 -10.87 9.04 6.08
C VAL A 8 -9.66 8.12 6.29
N TYR A 9 -9.79 7.10 7.14
CA TYR A 9 -8.73 6.11 7.36
C TYR A 9 -8.47 5.27 6.10
N VAL A 10 -9.53 4.73 5.48
CA VAL A 10 -9.41 3.91 4.26
C VAL A 10 -8.83 4.73 3.11
N GLY A 11 -9.28 5.96 2.92
CA GLY A 11 -8.72 6.88 1.92
C GLY A 11 -7.24 7.14 2.16
N GLN A 12 -6.83 7.33 3.41
CA GLN A 12 -5.41 7.55 3.73
C GLN A 12 -4.55 6.31 3.44
N ILE A 13 -4.98 5.10 3.78
CA ILE A 13 -4.19 3.89 3.48
C ILE A 13 -4.13 3.62 1.96
N CYS A 14 -5.22 3.86 1.23
CA CYS A 14 -5.22 3.79 -0.24
C CYS A 14 -4.23 4.79 -0.83
N LEU A 15 -4.27 6.05 -0.39
CA LEU A 15 -3.34 7.09 -0.83
C LEU A 15 -1.88 6.75 -0.50
N SER A 16 -1.64 6.22 0.71
CA SER A 16 -0.30 5.81 1.13
C SER A 16 0.28 4.76 0.17
N TRP A 17 -0.53 3.77 -0.20
CA TRP A 17 -0.12 2.77 -1.17
C TRP A 17 0.16 3.37 -2.55
N GLU A 18 -0.75 4.22 -3.07
CA GLU A 18 -0.55 4.88 -4.37
C GLU A 18 0.79 5.60 -4.43
N ILE A 19 1.08 6.41 -3.41
CA ILE A 19 2.31 7.20 -3.36
C ILE A 19 3.51 6.26 -3.20
N LEU A 20 3.44 5.26 -2.32
CA LEU A 20 4.56 4.35 -2.08
C LEU A 20 4.94 3.55 -3.32
N TYR A 21 3.95 3.00 -4.03
CA TYR A 21 4.15 2.30 -5.29
C TYR A 21 4.72 3.22 -6.38
N TRP A 22 4.23 4.46 -6.43
CA TRP A 22 4.73 5.47 -7.35
C TRP A 22 6.18 5.89 -7.04
N GLN A 23 6.55 6.12 -5.78
CA GLN A 23 7.92 6.45 -5.38
C GLN A 23 8.87 5.31 -5.70
N TYR A 24 8.43 4.05 -5.57
CA TYR A 24 9.23 2.90 -5.97
C TYR A 24 9.48 2.85 -7.48
N GLY A 25 8.47 3.16 -8.30
CA GLY A 25 8.63 3.34 -9.75
C GLY A 25 9.63 4.46 -10.07
N LYS A 26 9.43 5.64 -9.47
CA LYS A 26 10.32 6.80 -9.62
C LYS A 26 11.78 6.48 -9.25
N ALA A 27 12.02 5.69 -8.20
CA ALA A 27 13.37 5.30 -7.81
C ALA A 27 14.07 4.46 -8.88
N LYS A 28 13.32 3.60 -9.59
CA LYS A 28 13.86 2.83 -10.72
C LYS A 28 14.15 3.71 -11.93
N ASP A 29 13.23 4.60 -12.27
CA ASP A 29 13.39 5.53 -13.39
C ASP A 29 14.63 6.43 -13.18
N LEU A 30 14.84 6.90 -11.95
CA LEU A 30 16.03 7.67 -11.58
C LEU A 30 17.32 6.84 -11.67
N LEU A 31 17.28 5.57 -11.26
CA LEU A 31 18.43 4.67 -11.39
C LEU A 31 18.84 4.45 -12.86
N GLU A 32 17.87 4.37 -13.78
CA GLU A 32 18.15 4.21 -15.21
C GLU A 32 18.73 5.48 -15.85
N HIS A 33 18.56 6.64 -15.22
CA HIS A 33 18.95 7.96 -15.78
C HIS A 33 20.07 8.68 -15.00
N ASP A 34 20.52 8.16 -13.86
CA ASP A 34 21.61 8.71 -13.05
C ASP A 34 22.78 7.72 -12.86
N PRO A 35 23.56 7.41 -13.91
CA PRO A 35 24.64 6.42 -13.82
C PRO A 35 25.88 6.89 -13.04
N HIS A 36 25.93 8.14 -12.58
CA HIS A 36 27.14 8.74 -12.00
C HIS A 36 27.04 9.02 -10.48
N GLU A 37 25.93 8.64 -9.83
CA GLU A 37 25.72 8.70 -8.37
C GLU A 37 26.08 10.04 -7.70
N TYR A 38 25.86 11.17 -8.38
CA TYR A 38 26.18 12.50 -7.80
C TYR A 38 25.20 12.94 -6.69
N HIS A 39 24.10 12.22 -6.50
CA HIS A 39 23.03 12.60 -5.59
C HIS A 39 22.99 11.70 -4.35
N THR A 40 22.83 12.32 -3.18
CA THR A 40 22.60 11.62 -1.92
C THR A 40 21.17 11.79 -1.45
N TYR A 41 20.67 10.78 -0.74
CA TYR A 41 19.27 10.68 -0.33
C TYR A 41 19.11 10.37 1.16
N ASN A 42 20.09 10.75 1.98
CA ASN A 42 20.16 10.42 3.40
C ASN A 42 18.95 10.95 4.17
N GLN A 43 18.53 12.19 3.87
CA GLN A 43 17.37 12.78 4.56
C GLN A 43 16.11 11.96 4.27
N VAL A 44 15.87 11.64 3.00
CA VAL A 44 14.67 10.90 2.58
C VAL A 44 14.68 9.47 3.12
N ALA A 45 15.85 8.81 3.13
CA ALA A 45 15.99 7.49 3.74
C ALA A 45 15.61 7.50 5.23
N GLY A 46 16.03 8.53 5.98
CA GLY A 46 15.63 8.72 7.37
C GLY A 46 14.11 8.92 7.54
N GLU A 47 13.47 9.65 6.61
CA GLU A 47 12.01 9.82 6.61
C GLU A 47 11.27 8.50 6.36
N TYR A 48 11.79 7.65 5.45
CA TYR A 48 11.25 6.31 5.21
C TYR A 48 11.41 5.41 6.43
N GLN A 49 12.56 5.45 7.11
CA GLN A 49 12.76 4.73 8.37
C GLN A 49 11.77 5.17 9.44
N GLN A 50 11.55 6.48 9.60
CA GLN A 50 10.55 7.00 10.52
C GLN A 50 9.14 6.53 10.15
N PHE A 51 8.78 6.55 8.87
CA PHE A 51 7.50 6.03 8.38
C PHE A 51 7.31 4.55 8.75
N GLN A 52 8.32 3.71 8.53
CA GLN A 52 8.30 2.28 8.91
C GLN A 52 8.07 2.10 10.41
N VAL A 53 8.84 2.80 11.25
CA VAL A 53 8.74 2.74 12.71
C VAL A 53 7.33 3.12 13.18
N LEU A 54 6.73 4.16 12.58
CA LEU A 54 5.38 4.58 12.92
C LEU A 54 4.33 3.51 12.59
N LEU A 55 4.45 2.82 11.45
CA LEU A 55 3.55 1.72 11.09
C LEU A 55 3.69 0.52 12.02
N GLN A 56 4.92 0.12 12.31
CA GLN A 56 5.21 -1.01 13.20
C GLN A 56 4.69 -0.74 14.61
N ARG A 57 5.05 0.40 15.20
CA ARG A 57 4.55 0.81 16.53
C ARG A 57 3.04 0.92 16.56
N PHE A 58 2.41 1.39 15.49
CA PHE A 58 0.95 1.44 15.42
C PHE A 58 0.33 0.04 15.59
N VAL A 59 0.87 -0.97 14.90
CA VAL A 59 0.39 -2.36 14.97
C VAL A 59 0.75 -3.01 16.32
N GLU A 60 1.96 -2.79 16.82
CA GLU A 60 2.41 -3.33 18.11
C GLU A 60 1.58 -2.80 19.28
N ASP A 61 1.26 -1.50 19.29
CA ASP A 61 0.46 -0.87 20.33
C ASP A 61 -1.05 -1.17 20.18
N GLU A 62 -1.51 -1.56 18.99
CA GLU A 62 -2.93 -1.63 18.63
C GLU A 62 -3.82 -2.37 19.65
N PRO A 63 -3.42 -3.54 20.21
CA PRO A 63 -4.22 -4.26 21.20
C PRO A 63 -4.56 -3.44 22.45
N PHE A 64 -3.78 -2.41 22.75
CA PHE A 64 -3.91 -1.56 23.94
C PHE A 64 -4.56 -0.20 23.65
N GLN A 65 -4.84 0.12 22.37
CA GLN A 65 -5.27 1.47 21.96
C GLN A 65 -6.76 1.56 21.58
N GLY A 66 -7.50 0.46 21.67
CA GLY A 66 -8.91 0.39 21.30
C GLY A 66 -9.14 0.25 19.79
N PRO A 67 -10.30 0.67 19.25
CA PRO A 67 -10.62 0.51 17.83
C PRO A 67 -9.61 1.20 16.90
N ARG A 68 -9.07 0.46 15.92
CA ARG A 68 -8.04 0.91 14.97
C ARG A 68 -8.27 2.31 14.39
N VAL A 69 -9.48 2.58 13.93
CA VAL A 69 -9.87 3.84 13.27
C VAL A 69 -9.78 5.02 14.24
N GLN A 70 -10.25 4.83 15.47
CA GLN A 70 -10.20 5.87 16.50
C GLN A 70 -8.77 6.12 16.94
N ASN A 71 -7.98 5.04 17.10
CA ASN A 71 -6.55 5.13 17.36
C ASN A 71 -5.82 5.89 16.23
N TYR A 72 -6.10 5.58 14.96
CA TYR A 72 -5.56 6.30 13.80
C TYR A 72 -5.83 7.80 13.88
N VAL A 73 -7.08 8.20 14.13
CA VAL A 73 -7.45 9.62 14.22
C VAL A 73 -6.70 10.31 15.36
N ARG A 74 -6.65 9.69 16.54
CA ARG A 74 -5.89 10.20 17.69
C ARG A 74 -4.41 10.35 17.37
N LYS A 75 -3.77 9.31 16.80
CA LYS A 75 -2.35 9.35 16.41
C LYS A 75 -2.12 10.44 15.37
N ARG A 76 -2.99 10.62 14.37
CA ARG A 76 -2.84 11.65 13.32
C ARG A 76 -2.98 13.09 13.87
N CYS A 77 -3.76 13.30 14.92
CA CYS A 77 -3.84 14.61 15.59
C CYS A 77 -2.50 15.03 16.20
N ILE A 78 -1.75 14.07 16.74
CA ILE A 78 -0.44 14.31 17.39
C ILE A 78 0.69 14.27 16.35
N LEU A 79 0.64 13.27 15.46
CA LEU A 79 1.64 12.98 14.44
C LEU A 79 1.00 13.16 13.06
N ARG A 80 0.99 14.41 12.57
CA ARG A 80 0.34 14.77 11.30
C ARG A 80 0.88 13.99 10.10
N SER A 81 2.14 13.58 10.15
CA SER A 81 2.83 12.78 9.12
C SER A 81 2.48 11.29 9.16
N PHE A 82 1.67 10.81 10.11
CA PHE A 82 1.31 9.40 10.16
C PHE A 82 0.60 8.97 8.87
N LEU A 83 1.07 7.89 8.24
CA LEU A 83 0.65 7.43 6.91
C LEU A 83 0.91 8.44 5.76
N GLN A 84 1.79 9.42 5.92
CA GLN A 84 2.25 10.27 4.81
C GLN A 84 3.57 9.74 4.26
N VAL A 85 3.56 9.27 3.02
CA VAL A 85 4.75 8.69 2.38
C VAL A 85 5.73 9.80 2.00
N PRO A 86 7.02 9.69 2.36
CA PRO A 86 8.05 10.65 1.98
C PRO A 86 8.24 10.73 0.46
N SER A 87 8.42 11.94 -0.06
CA SER A 87 8.72 12.14 -1.48
C SER A 87 10.22 12.08 -1.75
N ILE A 88 10.63 11.38 -2.82
CA ILE A 88 12.03 11.37 -3.25
C ILE A 88 12.44 12.79 -3.64
N ARG A 89 13.47 13.28 -2.94
CA ARG A 89 14.15 14.55 -3.14
C ARG A 89 15.64 14.38 -2.80
N ASN A 90 16.50 15.05 -3.55
CA ASN A 90 17.95 14.96 -3.34
C ASN A 90 18.31 15.82 -2.12
N ASP A 91 19.28 15.36 -1.34
CA ASP A 91 19.89 16.20 -0.32
C ASP A 91 20.54 17.39 -1.05
N ARG A 92 20.18 18.62 -0.66
CA ARG A 92 20.81 19.80 -1.27
C ARG A 92 22.30 19.78 -0.93
N PHE A 93 23.15 19.47 -1.90
CA PHE A 93 24.60 19.67 -1.79
C PHE A 93 24.87 21.16 -1.56
N LYS A 94 24.98 21.58 -0.29
CA LYS A 94 25.74 22.78 0.03
C LYS A 94 27.20 22.40 -0.21
N GLY A 95 27.73 22.77 -1.37
CA GLY A 95 29.12 22.52 -1.74
C GLY A 95 30.06 22.92 -0.61
N LYS A 96 30.57 21.95 0.13
CA LYS A 96 31.78 22.09 0.92
C LYS A 96 32.87 21.31 0.20
N LYS A 97 33.66 22.05 -0.57
CA LYS A 97 35.04 21.66 -0.87
C LYS A 97 35.76 21.47 0.47
N GLY A 98 36.36 20.30 0.66
CA GLY A 98 37.36 20.08 1.70
C GLY A 98 36.89 19.16 2.82
N GLY A 99 37.55 18.01 2.94
CA GLY A 99 37.43 17.09 4.06
C GLY A 99 37.10 15.68 3.59
N ARG A 100 38.14 14.87 3.36
CA ARG A 100 38.02 13.42 3.26
C ARG A 100 37.62 12.88 4.64
N GLU A 101 36.34 12.80 4.93
CA GLU A 101 35.81 12.06 6.09
C GLU A 101 34.56 11.27 5.66
N GLU A 102 34.78 9.95 5.59
CA GLU A 102 33.80 8.85 5.63
C GLU A 102 32.72 8.76 4.53
N GLU A 103 33.11 8.16 3.41
CA GLU A 103 32.26 7.65 2.32
C GLU A 103 31.27 6.53 2.75
N LYS A 104 31.14 6.23 4.06
CA LYS A 104 30.39 5.06 4.56
C LYS A 104 28.89 5.27 4.70
N ASP A 105 28.43 6.50 4.96
CA ASP A 105 27.02 6.74 5.30
C ASP A 105 26.20 7.33 4.14
N VAL A 106 26.76 7.46 2.94
CA VAL A 106 26.02 8.01 1.80
C VAL A 106 24.96 7.02 1.29
N ILE A 107 23.72 7.50 1.19
CA ILE A 107 22.60 6.76 0.60
C ILE A 107 22.49 7.14 -0.88
N SER A 108 22.84 6.20 -1.77
CA SER A 108 22.61 6.30 -3.21
C SER A 108 21.14 5.98 -3.58
N ILE A 109 20.77 6.26 -4.83
CA ILE A 109 19.42 5.94 -5.34
C ILE A 109 19.12 4.43 -5.30
N VAL A 110 20.14 3.58 -5.48
CA VAL A 110 20.03 2.11 -5.37
C VAL A 110 19.59 1.74 -3.95
N LYS A 111 20.34 2.21 -2.94
CA LYS A 111 20.03 1.96 -1.52
C LYS A 111 18.67 2.54 -1.14
N LEU A 112 18.32 3.73 -1.64
CA LEU A 112 17.00 4.31 -1.40
C LEU A 112 15.87 3.44 -1.99
N GLY A 113 16.06 2.91 -3.21
CA GLY A 113 15.11 1.98 -3.82
C GLY A 113 14.87 0.72 -2.99
N GLU A 114 15.92 0.19 -2.36
CA GLU A 114 15.81 -0.91 -1.40
C GLU A 114 15.02 -0.52 -0.15
N VAL A 115 15.30 0.65 0.44
CA VAL A 115 14.55 1.20 1.60
C VAL A 115 13.06 1.38 1.26
N ILE A 116 12.72 1.88 0.06
CA ILE A 116 11.32 2.02 -0.37
C ILE A 116 10.66 0.63 -0.50
N LYS A 117 11.37 -0.33 -1.11
CA LYS A 117 10.88 -1.71 -1.25
C LYS A 117 10.63 -2.37 0.12
N GLU A 118 11.51 -2.16 1.08
CA GLU A 118 11.33 -2.63 2.46
C GLU A 118 10.14 -1.94 3.12
N THR A 119 9.97 -0.64 2.89
CA THR A 119 8.81 0.11 3.38
C THR A 119 7.50 -0.45 2.83
N MET A 120 7.47 -0.88 1.56
CA MET A 120 6.31 -1.55 0.98
C MET A 120 5.97 -2.85 1.71
N GLN A 121 6.97 -3.62 2.16
CA GLN A 121 6.74 -4.83 2.97
C GLN A 121 6.18 -4.48 4.36
N VAL A 122 6.74 -3.48 5.02
CA VAL A 122 6.22 -3.00 6.32
C VAL A 122 4.78 -2.51 6.19
N PHE A 123 4.47 -1.79 5.12
CA PHE A 123 3.11 -1.35 4.82
C PHE A 123 2.16 -2.53 4.54
N TRP A 124 2.62 -3.57 3.86
CA TRP A 124 1.86 -4.80 3.68
C TRP A 124 1.52 -5.47 5.03
N GLU A 125 2.48 -5.58 5.96
CA GLU A 125 2.20 -6.10 7.31
C GLU A 125 1.18 -5.25 8.06
N PHE A 126 1.32 -3.93 7.97
CA PHE A 126 0.36 -2.99 8.54
C PHE A 126 -1.06 -3.23 8.00
N LEU A 127 -1.22 -3.47 6.70
CA LEU A 127 -2.51 -3.81 6.09
C LEU A 127 -3.01 -5.19 6.48
N ARG A 128 -2.14 -6.19 6.61
CA ARG A 128 -2.52 -7.55 7.06
C ARG A 128 -3.06 -7.54 8.49
N ALA A 129 -2.52 -6.68 9.35
CA ALA A 129 -2.99 -6.48 10.71
C ALA A 129 -4.39 -5.84 10.77
N ASP A 130 -4.84 -5.15 9.71
CA ASP A 130 -6.22 -4.66 9.61
C ASP A 130 -7.19 -5.83 9.36
N LYS A 131 -7.77 -6.32 10.46
CA LYS A 131 -8.65 -7.50 10.54
C LYS A 131 -10.14 -7.16 10.38
N ARG A 132 -10.51 -5.97 9.86
CA ARG A 132 -11.92 -5.57 9.84
C ARG A 132 -12.82 -6.68 9.30
N GLU A 133 -13.73 -7.14 10.15
CA GLU A 133 -14.58 -8.29 9.88
C GLU A 133 -15.54 -7.99 8.72
N ALA A 134 -15.59 -8.89 7.74
CA ALA A 134 -16.46 -8.82 6.56
C ALA A 134 -17.97 -8.79 6.90
N ASN A 135 -18.32 -9.00 8.16
CA ASN A 135 -19.70 -9.18 8.65
C ASN A 135 -20.54 -7.88 8.67
N LEU A 136 -19.94 -6.70 8.48
CA LEU A 136 -20.67 -5.43 8.48
C LEU A 136 -21.14 -4.99 7.08
N ALA A 137 -20.59 -5.55 6.00
CA ALA A 137 -20.89 -5.13 4.63
C ALA A 137 -22.35 -5.42 4.21
N LEU A 138 -22.99 -6.43 4.79
CA LEU A 138 -24.40 -6.75 4.51
C LEU A 138 -25.40 -5.82 5.24
N LYS A 139 -25.02 -5.20 6.37
CA LYS A 139 -25.91 -4.29 7.12
C LYS A 139 -25.87 -2.85 6.59
N GLY A 140 -24.84 -2.47 5.84
CA GLY A 140 -24.68 -1.12 5.26
C GLY A 140 -25.52 -0.88 3.99
N VAL A 141 -25.76 -1.94 3.21
CA VAL A 141 -26.54 -1.87 1.95
C VAL A 141 -28.03 -1.65 2.20
N GLN A 142 -28.54 -1.96 3.40
CA GLN A 142 -29.95 -1.77 3.76
C GLN A 142 -30.30 -0.32 4.18
N GLY A 143 -29.31 0.57 4.33
CA GLY A 143 -29.53 1.93 4.87
C GLY A 143 -29.55 3.07 3.86
N THR A 144 -29.28 2.80 2.58
CA THR A 144 -29.28 3.80 1.50
C THR A 144 -30.14 3.21 0.39
N GLN A 145 -31.16 3.91 -0.10
CA GLN A 145 -31.88 3.51 -1.32
C GLN A 145 -30.89 3.56 -2.49
N MET A 146 -30.08 2.50 -2.66
CA MET A 146 -29.31 2.30 -3.89
C MET A 146 -30.31 1.99 -5.00
N ASP A 147 -30.13 2.64 -6.15
CA ASP A 147 -30.91 2.27 -7.33
C ASP A 147 -30.48 0.88 -7.86
N ASN A 148 -31.28 0.31 -8.76
CA ASN A 148 -31.00 -1.02 -9.32
C ASN A 148 -29.63 -1.08 -10.04
N ALA A 149 -29.17 0.02 -10.65
CA ALA A 149 -27.92 0.07 -11.38
C ALA A 149 -26.70 0.09 -10.45
N GLU A 150 -26.81 0.73 -9.28
CA GLU A 150 -25.78 0.72 -8.25
C GLU A 150 -25.64 -0.66 -7.59
N ILE A 151 -26.76 -1.36 -7.38
CA ILE A 151 -26.76 -2.75 -6.88
C ILE A 151 -26.06 -3.66 -7.89
N GLU A 152 -26.40 -3.53 -9.18
CA GLU A 152 -25.77 -4.28 -10.25
C GLU A 152 -24.26 -4.01 -10.32
N LEU A 153 -23.84 -2.74 -10.25
CA LEU A 153 -22.44 -2.36 -10.22
C LEU A 153 -21.70 -2.98 -9.03
N PHE A 154 -22.29 -2.95 -7.84
CA PHE A 154 -21.70 -3.56 -6.65
C PHE A 154 -21.51 -5.08 -6.83
N MET A 155 -22.52 -5.77 -7.35
CA MET A 155 -22.45 -7.20 -7.60
C MET A 155 -21.37 -7.56 -8.63
N ASN A 156 -21.27 -6.79 -9.72
CA ASN A 156 -20.23 -6.96 -10.73
C ASN A 156 -18.82 -6.78 -10.16
N VAL A 157 -18.60 -5.71 -9.37
CA VAL A 157 -17.31 -5.46 -8.71
C VAL A 157 -16.97 -6.59 -7.73
N LYS A 158 -17.95 -7.07 -6.95
CA LYS A 158 -17.75 -8.15 -5.98
C LYS A 158 -17.40 -9.47 -6.67
N LEU A 159 -18.07 -9.79 -7.78
CA LEU A 159 -17.78 -10.98 -8.58
C LEU A 159 -16.37 -10.93 -9.18
N ASP A 160 -15.96 -9.79 -9.75
CA ASP A 160 -14.60 -9.64 -10.28
C ASP A 160 -13.55 -9.71 -9.17
N PHE A 161 -13.78 -9.04 -8.04
CA PHE A 161 -12.92 -9.15 -6.85
C PHE A 161 -12.70 -10.62 -6.45
N GLN A 162 -13.78 -11.39 -6.27
CA GLN A 162 -13.70 -12.81 -5.90
C GLN A 162 -13.00 -13.66 -6.97
N LYS A 163 -13.17 -13.33 -8.25
CA LYS A 163 -12.48 -13.99 -9.36
C LYS A 163 -10.97 -13.73 -9.31
N LYS A 164 -10.56 -12.47 -9.14
CA LYS A 164 -9.13 -12.07 -9.04
C LYS A 164 -8.49 -12.65 -7.78
N GLU A 165 -9.20 -12.64 -6.66
CA GLU A 165 -8.72 -13.20 -5.40
C GLU A 165 -8.44 -14.70 -5.51
N ARG A 166 -9.36 -15.48 -6.11
CA ARG A 166 -9.14 -16.90 -6.37
C ARG A 166 -7.92 -17.13 -7.26
N LYS A 167 -7.82 -16.41 -8.37
CA LYS A 167 -6.68 -16.53 -9.29
C LYS A 167 -5.34 -16.24 -8.62
N LEU A 168 -5.22 -15.17 -7.82
CA LEU A 168 -3.97 -14.86 -7.11
C LEU A 168 -3.64 -15.88 -6.03
N LYS A 169 -4.66 -16.40 -5.30
CA LYS A 169 -4.46 -17.49 -4.34
C LYS A 169 -3.94 -18.75 -5.01
N ASP A 170 -4.41 -19.09 -6.21
CA ASP A 170 -3.94 -20.25 -6.97
C ASP A 170 -2.50 -20.07 -7.46
N VAL A 171 -2.14 -18.86 -7.92
CA VAL A 171 -0.74 -18.51 -8.25
C VAL A 171 0.17 -18.67 -7.02
N GLN A 172 -0.26 -18.16 -5.86
CA GLN A 172 0.51 -18.27 -4.62
C GLN A 172 0.67 -19.72 -4.15
N ARG A 173 -0.41 -20.53 -4.22
CA ARG A 173 -0.39 -21.95 -3.82
C ARG A 173 0.50 -22.79 -4.73
N SER A 174 0.42 -22.59 -6.04
CA SER A 174 1.23 -23.33 -7.01
C SER A 174 2.73 -23.02 -6.90
N GLY A 175 3.10 -21.84 -6.40
CA GLY A 175 4.49 -21.51 -6.02
C GLY A 175 4.95 -22.10 -4.68
N ASN A 176 4.01 -22.49 -3.80
CA ASN A 176 4.27 -23.00 -2.45
C ASN A 176 4.42 -24.53 -2.36
N CYS A 177 4.22 -25.28 -3.44
CA CYS A 177 4.45 -26.73 -3.46
C CYS A 177 5.94 -27.10 -3.32
N ILE A 178 6.86 -26.12 -3.32
CA ILE A 178 8.30 -26.30 -3.11
C ILE A 178 8.66 -25.74 -1.71
N VAL A 179 8.40 -26.58 -0.69
CA VAL A 179 8.94 -26.56 0.70
C VAL A 179 8.53 -25.41 1.66
N LYS A 180 7.87 -25.81 2.76
CA LYS A 180 7.45 -25.01 3.94
C LYS A 180 8.59 -24.33 4.77
N LYS A 181 9.87 -24.45 4.40
CA LYS A 181 11.00 -23.84 5.13
C LYS A 181 11.37 -22.41 4.68
N PHE A 182 10.75 -21.90 3.61
CA PHE A 182 11.11 -20.61 3.00
C PHE A 182 10.16 -19.44 3.33
N GLN A 183 9.15 -19.61 4.19
CA GLN A 183 8.09 -18.59 4.39
C GLN A 183 8.59 -17.18 4.75
N LYS A 184 9.71 -17.04 5.49
CA LYS A 184 10.33 -15.72 5.78
C LYS A 184 11.16 -15.14 4.64
N GLN A 185 11.63 -15.98 3.70
CA GLN A 185 12.49 -15.57 2.58
C GLN A 185 11.70 -15.50 1.25
N GLN A 186 10.51 -16.07 1.18
CA GLN A 186 9.70 -16.21 -0.03
C GLN A 186 8.85 -14.96 -0.34
N GLU A 187 8.48 -14.16 0.68
CA GLU A 187 7.94 -12.81 0.46
C GLU A 187 8.95 -11.92 -0.29
N ARG A 188 10.26 -12.20 -0.19
CA ARG A 188 11.32 -11.52 -0.98
C ARG A 188 11.42 -12.03 -2.44
N ARG A 189 10.79 -13.14 -2.81
CA ARG A 189 10.88 -13.80 -4.13
C ARG A 189 9.61 -13.74 -4.99
N LEU A 190 8.51 -13.16 -4.48
CA LEU A 190 7.34 -12.91 -5.33
C LEU A 190 7.73 -11.91 -6.42
N SER A 191 7.20 -12.09 -7.64
CA SER A 191 7.36 -11.04 -8.65
C SER A 191 6.78 -9.74 -8.10
N HIS A 192 7.43 -8.63 -8.41
CA HIS A 192 6.98 -7.30 -7.97
C HIS A 192 5.49 -7.06 -8.30
N SER A 193 5.05 -7.52 -9.48
CA SER A 193 3.66 -7.47 -9.93
C SER A 193 2.71 -8.29 -9.06
N LEU A 194 3.10 -9.49 -8.62
CA LEU A 194 2.28 -10.34 -7.75
C LEU A 194 2.14 -9.70 -6.37
N PHE A 195 3.24 -9.20 -5.80
CA PHE A 195 3.21 -8.48 -4.53
C PHE A 195 2.28 -7.26 -4.58
N ALA A 196 2.46 -6.40 -5.58
CA ALA A 196 1.62 -5.21 -5.77
C ALA A 196 0.13 -5.57 -5.94
N SER A 197 -0.16 -6.63 -6.71
CA SER A 197 -1.53 -7.11 -6.91
C SER A 197 -2.19 -7.62 -5.62
N LEU A 198 -1.42 -8.24 -4.72
CA LEU A 198 -1.92 -8.69 -3.41
C LEU A 198 -2.27 -7.51 -2.51
N VAL A 199 -1.45 -6.46 -2.52
CA VAL A 199 -1.72 -5.24 -1.76
C VAL A 199 -2.98 -4.53 -2.30
N GLU A 200 -3.09 -4.36 -3.62
CA GLU A 200 -4.27 -3.78 -4.27
C GLU A 200 -5.55 -4.56 -3.95
N LEU A 201 -5.53 -5.90 -4.02
CA LEU A 201 -6.69 -6.70 -3.63
C LEU A 201 -7.08 -6.51 -2.16
N LYS A 202 -6.11 -6.40 -1.25
CA LYS A 202 -6.39 -6.15 0.17
C LYS A 202 -7.01 -4.77 0.38
N LEU A 203 -6.57 -3.75 -0.35
CA LEU A 203 -7.17 -2.41 -0.31
C LEU A 203 -8.58 -2.39 -0.91
N VAL A 204 -8.80 -3.02 -2.07
CA VAL A 204 -10.13 -3.17 -2.66
C VAL A 204 -11.08 -3.89 -1.70
N SER A 205 -10.63 -4.99 -1.08
CA SER A 205 -11.40 -5.70 -0.06
C SER A 205 -11.79 -4.78 1.11
N ARG A 206 -10.85 -3.94 1.55
CA ARG A 206 -11.04 -3.00 2.64
C ARG A 206 -12.03 -1.88 2.31
N VAL A 207 -11.98 -1.37 1.07
CA VAL A 207 -12.94 -0.40 0.51
C VAL A 207 -14.32 -1.01 0.39
N LEU A 208 -14.45 -2.21 -0.18
CA LEU A 208 -15.73 -2.92 -0.29
C LEU A 208 -16.37 -3.26 1.06
N SER A 209 -15.58 -3.23 2.13
CA SER A 209 -16.07 -3.43 3.49
C SER A 209 -16.61 -2.14 4.14
N LEU A 210 -16.43 -0.96 3.52
CA LEU A 210 -16.87 0.33 4.07
C LEU A 210 -18.35 0.32 4.49
N PRO A 211 -18.72 1.00 5.59
CA PRO A 211 -20.09 1.01 6.09
C PRO A 211 -21.06 1.77 5.18
N ARG A 212 -20.55 2.63 4.30
CA ARG A 212 -21.27 3.35 3.26
C ARG A 212 -20.40 3.34 2.01
N LEU A 213 -20.89 2.69 0.96
CA LEU A 213 -20.28 2.69 -0.36
C LEU A 213 -21.00 3.70 -1.23
N ARG A 214 -20.22 4.51 -1.94
CA ARG A 214 -20.69 5.43 -2.97
C ARG A 214 -20.31 4.87 -4.34
N ARG A 215 -21.00 5.32 -5.40
CA ARG A 215 -20.73 4.89 -6.78
C ARG A 215 -19.27 5.11 -7.19
N ASP A 216 -18.67 6.23 -6.80
CA ASP A 216 -17.27 6.55 -7.06
C ASP A 216 -16.29 5.55 -6.41
N HIS A 217 -16.58 5.05 -5.21
CA HIS A 217 -15.80 3.99 -4.56
C HIS A 217 -15.85 2.69 -5.38
N LEU A 218 -17.02 2.35 -5.95
CA LEU A 218 -17.18 1.16 -6.79
C LEU A 218 -16.43 1.29 -8.12
N VAL A 219 -16.50 2.46 -8.76
CA VAL A 219 -15.74 2.77 -9.98
C VAL A 219 -14.23 2.71 -9.70
N TRP A 220 -13.78 3.21 -8.55
CA TRP A 220 -12.39 3.10 -8.11
C TRP A 220 -11.98 1.63 -7.96
N CYS A 221 -12.79 0.81 -7.27
CA CYS A 221 -12.53 -0.63 -7.14
C CYS A 221 -12.45 -1.32 -8.50
N GLN A 222 -13.35 -1.01 -9.43
CA GLN A 222 -13.35 -1.59 -10.78
C GLN A 222 -12.05 -1.26 -11.52
N ARG A 223 -11.59 -0.01 -11.47
CA ARG A 223 -10.32 0.42 -12.07
C ARG A 223 -9.12 -0.29 -11.45
N LYS A 224 -9.11 -0.44 -10.12
CA LYS A 224 -8.04 -1.17 -9.43
C LYS A 224 -8.00 -2.65 -9.83
N LEU A 225 -9.15 -3.29 -9.95
CA LEU A 225 -9.24 -4.70 -10.36
C LEU A 225 -8.88 -4.90 -11.85
N SER A 226 -9.20 -3.94 -12.72
CA SER A 226 -8.85 -4.01 -14.15
C SER A 226 -7.34 -3.95 -14.38
N ASN A 227 -6.59 -3.24 -13.53
CA ASN A 227 -5.12 -3.18 -13.61
C ASN A 227 -4.44 -4.51 -13.31
N ILE A 228 -5.11 -5.44 -12.61
CA ILE A 228 -4.54 -6.73 -12.19
C ILE A 228 -4.81 -7.78 -13.27
N ASN A 229 -3.79 -8.18 -14.01
CA ASN A 229 -3.91 -9.17 -15.07
C ASN A 229 -3.29 -10.50 -14.64
N VAL A 230 -4.11 -11.56 -14.69
CA VAL A 230 -3.68 -12.92 -14.34
C VAL A 230 -3.96 -13.85 -15.51
N ALA A 231 -2.88 -14.23 -16.21
CA ALA A 231 -2.88 -15.12 -17.35
C ALA A 231 -2.07 -16.39 -17.00
N GLY A 232 -2.78 -17.49 -16.74
CA GLY A 232 -2.16 -18.70 -16.20
C GLY A 232 -1.48 -18.42 -14.85
N ARG A 233 -0.16 -18.62 -14.78
CA ARG A 233 0.66 -18.32 -13.59
C ARG A 233 1.33 -16.94 -13.63
N LYS A 234 1.21 -16.20 -14.74
CA LYS A 234 1.83 -14.88 -14.89
C LYS A 234 0.88 -13.81 -14.37
N VAL A 235 1.39 -13.00 -13.46
CA VAL A 235 0.70 -11.81 -12.96
C VAL A 235 1.41 -10.58 -13.52
N SER A 236 0.66 -9.74 -14.22
CA SER A 236 1.10 -8.40 -14.61
C SER A 236 0.17 -7.38 -13.98
N MET A 237 0.71 -6.21 -13.67
CA MET A 237 -0.05 -5.11 -13.14
C MET A 237 0.26 -3.89 -14.00
N GLU A 238 -0.79 -3.27 -14.52
CA GLU A 238 -0.67 -1.99 -15.22
C GLU A 238 -0.53 -0.89 -14.17
N GLN A 239 0.52 -0.07 -14.31
CA GLN A 239 0.75 1.04 -13.40
C GLN A 239 -0.16 2.20 -13.78
N SER A 240 -1.22 2.41 -13.01
CA SER A 240 -2.04 3.61 -13.10
C SER A 240 -2.26 4.22 -11.73
N PHE A 241 -2.00 5.53 -11.64
CA PHE A 241 -2.19 6.30 -10.42
C PHE A 241 -3.68 6.65 -10.30
N SER A 242 -4.33 6.21 -9.23
CA SER A 242 -5.77 6.44 -9.04
C SER A 242 -6.08 6.78 -7.59
N LEU A 243 -6.28 8.08 -7.34
CA LEU A 243 -6.69 8.59 -6.02
C LEU A 243 -8.02 7.99 -5.58
N PHE A 244 -8.10 7.62 -4.31
CA PHE A 244 -9.35 7.19 -3.70
C PHE A 244 -10.33 8.36 -3.59
N PRO A 245 -11.62 8.20 -3.95
CA PRO A 245 -12.62 9.26 -3.78
C PRO A 245 -13.00 9.40 -2.30
N CYS A 246 -12.61 10.52 -1.67
CA CYS A 246 -12.92 10.82 -0.26
C CYS A 246 -14.24 11.56 -0.07
#